data_AF-A0AAW1SR92-F1
#
_entry.id   AF-A0AAW1SR92-F1
#
_cell.length_a   1.000
_cell.length_b   1.000
_cell.length_c   1.000
_cell.angle_alpha   90.00
_cell.angle_beta   90.00
_cell.angle_gamma   90.00
#
_symmetry.space_group_name_H-M   'P 1'
#
loop_
_entity.id
_entity.type
_entity.pdbx_description
1 polymer ?
#
loop_
_entity_poly.entity_id
_entity_poly.type
_entity_poly.pdbx_seq_one_letter_code
_entity_poly.pdbx_strand_id
1 'polypeptide(L)'
;MRHHAGRSCSRTLSALYFGLLATCTLPESFAAEPAASVVPPAQPVEEKLTLDDLVVTFGTNAQDEHIGLARATRAWRKGVRAVISQNQEVPDDLKEEGGRYQETYLHYPDRGPEAAGFSQYPGDARAALAPFLAARHVGLDNFKWIMFGDDDTIWFWEGMLRLLEPFDHNTPYIITDGAYWHNWGRPAAPNFDEDGPPRCLPCHFNQTAYEAKPGALFTPPIGCPCTPQLLCANDHRGILDQYCAFPAVMNDPMAGPIYSVDGGAGAIMSVGLFKALDFDAVENCITTSHGSAGDHIFSYCMWNMGVAMTLPNTQAMPTSDAASRMFSPGDTDAIFHNDNKRFDIMARLIWAAEGSPACDAVCEHQLMSLVSAHIKSRNVSSKTCLMVAVILKQVFMQSGAHKSAVGDTDF
;
A
#
# COMPACT_ATOMS: atom_id res chain seq x y z
N MET A 1 -60.74 10.08 14.81
CA MET A 1 -61.88 10.50 13.95
C MET A 1 -61.42 11.66 13.08
N ARG A 2 -61.91 11.68 11.84
CA ARG A 2 -61.50 12.50 10.68
C ARG A 2 -61.64 14.02 10.93
N HIS A 3 -60.74 14.84 10.38
CA HIS A 3 -60.93 15.51 9.08
C HIS A 3 -59.77 16.44 8.68
N HIS A 4 -59.46 16.40 7.38
CA HIS A 4 -58.55 17.27 6.62
C HIS A 4 -59.05 18.71 6.46
N ALA A 5 -58.09 19.64 6.36
CA ALA A 5 -58.06 20.79 5.43
C ALA A 5 -56.58 21.27 5.39
N GLY A 6 -55.87 21.45 4.28
CA GLY A 6 -56.28 21.86 2.94
C GLY A 6 -56.02 23.36 2.78
N ARG A 7 -54.80 23.76 2.39
CA ARG A 7 -54.54 25.11 1.86
C ARG A 7 -53.62 25.05 0.64
N SER A 8 -54.25 25.34 -0.49
CA SER A 8 -53.67 25.73 -1.76
C SER A 8 -53.16 27.17 -1.67
N CYS A 9 -52.01 27.45 -2.29
CA CYS A 9 -51.67 28.80 -2.73
C CYS A 9 -50.96 28.69 -4.09
N SER A 10 -51.62 29.20 -5.12
CA SER A 10 -51.07 29.43 -6.46
C SER A 10 -51.20 30.92 -6.77
N ARG A 11 -50.12 31.49 -7.33
CA ARG A 11 -49.98 32.73 -8.14
C ARG A 11 -48.48 33.09 -8.11
N THR A 12 -47.66 32.67 -9.07
CA THR A 12 -47.48 33.20 -10.45
C THR A 12 -47.25 34.72 -10.49
N LEU A 13 -45.99 35.11 -10.66
CA LEU A 13 -45.44 36.36 -11.21
C LEU A 13 -43.94 36.08 -11.43
N SER A 14 -43.53 35.52 -12.58
CA SER A 14 -43.16 36.19 -13.84
C SER A 14 -42.09 37.28 -13.72
N ALA A 15 -40.97 36.94 -14.38
CA ALA A 15 -40.09 37.78 -15.20
C ALA A 15 -38.80 38.35 -14.61
N LEU A 16 -37.72 38.10 -15.38
CA LEU A 16 -36.42 38.78 -15.49
C LEU A 16 -35.25 38.21 -14.68
N TYR A 17 -34.64 37.15 -15.23
CA TYR A 17 -33.17 37.05 -15.28
C TYR A 17 -32.77 36.43 -16.63
N PHE A 18 -32.27 37.29 -17.52
CA PHE A 18 -31.65 36.95 -18.79
C PHE A 18 -30.14 36.79 -18.56
N GLY A 19 -29.59 35.67 -19.00
CA GLY A 19 -28.34 35.62 -19.75
C GLY A 19 -27.02 35.76 -18.99
N LEU A 20 -26.52 34.65 -18.43
CA LEU A 20 -25.08 34.32 -18.42
C LEU A 20 -24.93 32.79 -18.35
N LEU A 21 -25.20 32.13 -19.48
CA LEU A 21 -24.78 30.76 -19.72
C LEU A 21 -23.28 30.81 -20.05
N ALA A 22 -22.45 30.58 -19.04
CA ALA A 22 -21.06 30.21 -19.26
C ALA A 22 -21.07 28.79 -19.86
N THR A 23 -20.85 28.69 -21.16
CA THR A 23 -20.56 27.43 -21.83
C THR A 23 -19.17 26.97 -21.37
N CYS A 24 -19.11 26.09 -20.38
CA CYS A 24 -17.92 25.28 -20.13
C CYS A 24 -17.78 24.29 -21.29
N THR A 25 -17.05 24.67 -22.33
CA THR A 25 -16.52 23.73 -23.31
C THR A 25 -15.50 22.85 -22.58
N LEU A 26 -15.85 21.59 -22.36
CA LEU A 26 -14.87 20.58 -21.96
C LEU A 26 -13.77 20.53 -23.02
N PRO A 27 -12.48 20.49 -22.64
CA PRO A 27 -11.42 20.26 -23.60
C PRO A 27 -11.66 18.93 -24.31
N GLU A 28 -11.45 18.92 -25.62
CA GLU A 28 -11.58 17.74 -26.47
C GLU A 28 -10.86 16.54 -25.84
N SER A 29 -11.58 15.42 -25.78
CA SER A 29 -11.05 14.13 -25.36
C SER A 29 -9.78 13.82 -26.16
N PHE A 30 -8.64 13.72 -25.48
CA PHE A 30 -7.46 13.06 -26.00
C PHE A 30 -7.79 11.57 -26.14
N ALA A 31 -8.40 11.19 -27.26
CA ALA A 31 -8.40 9.81 -27.72
C ALA A 31 -6.96 9.49 -28.14
N ALA A 32 -6.17 9.00 -27.19
CA ALA A 32 -4.87 8.44 -27.49
C ALA A 32 -5.08 7.24 -28.42
N GLU A 33 -4.55 7.31 -29.65
CA GLU A 33 -4.44 6.13 -30.51
C GLU A 33 -3.71 5.02 -29.74
N PRO A 34 -4.15 3.75 -29.84
CA PRO A 34 -3.44 2.65 -29.22
C PRO A 34 -2.04 2.58 -29.85
N ALA A 35 -1.04 3.01 -29.09
CA ALA A 35 0.35 2.95 -29.50
C ALA A 35 0.67 1.50 -29.87
N ALA A 36 1.08 1.30 -31.13
CA ALA A 36 1.62 0.04 -31.59
C ALA A 36 2.71 -0.40 -30.60
N SER A 37 2.64 -1.66 -30.15
CA SER A 37 3.60 -2.27 -29.23
C SER A 37 4.99 -2.28 -29.86
N VAL A 38 5.73 -1.18 -29.68
CA VAL A 38 7.14 -1.09 -29.98
C VAL A 38 7.85 -1.72 -28.79
N VAL A 39 8.47 -2.89 -29.01
CA VAL A 39 9.36 -3.50 -28.03
C VAL A 39 10.43 -2.46 -27.67
N PRO A 40 10.49 -1.99 -26.40
CA PRO A 40 11.45 -0.97 -26.02
C PRO A 40 12.88 -1.48 -26.29
N PRO A 41 13.81 -0.59 -26.71
CA PRO A 41 15.21 -0.96 -26.82
C PRO A 41 15.70 -1.52 -25.49
N ALA A 42 16.60 -2.51 -25.54
CA ALA A 42 17.21 -3.11 -24.37
C ALA A 42 17.80 -2.01 -23.48
N GLN A 43 17.27 -1.90 -22.26
CA GLN A 43 17.73 -0.92 -21.28
C GLN A 43 19.21 -1.19 -20.96
N PRO A 44 20.04 -0.14 -20.76
CA PRO A 44 21.41 -0.33 -20.27
C PRO A 44 21.37 -1.18 -18.99
N VAL A 45 22.38 -2.04 -18.82
CA VAL A 45 22.51 -2.88 -17.61
C VAL A 45 22.55 -1.95 -16.40
N GLU A 46 21.43 -1.88 -15.69
CA GLU A 46 21.28 -1.00 -14.55
C GLU A 46 22.26 -1.44 -13.45
N GLU A 47 22.86 -0.46 -12.77
CA GLU A 47 23.70 -0.73 -11.61
C GLU A 47 22.91 -1.54 -10.59
N LYS A 48 23.55 -2.58 -10.03
CA LYS A 48 22.94 -3.50 -9.07
C LYS A 48 22.32 -2.70 -7.92
N LEU A 49 21.03 -2.93 -7.66
CA LEU A 49 20.29 -2.27 -6.59
C LEU A 49 20.94 -2.50 -5.22
N THR A 50 21.09 -1.44 -4.44
CA THR A 50 21.67 -1.44 -3.10
C THR A 50 20.70 -0.88 -2.06
N LEU A 51 21.05 -0.96 -0.78
CA LEU A 51 20.24 -0.35 0.29
C LEU A 51 20.22 1.18 0.22
N ASP A 52 21.24 1.80 -0.37
CA ASP A 52 21.29 3.26 -0.56
C ASP A 52 20.23 3.74 -1.54
N ASP A 53 19.75 2.88 -2.44
CA ASP A 53 18.67 3.18 -3.38
C ASP A 53 17.27 3.19 -2.73
N LEU A 54 17.18 2.78 -1.46
CA LEU A 54 15.93 2.54 -0.75
C LEU A 54 15.68 3.62 0.33
N VAL A 55 14.41 3.97 0.54
CA VAL A 55 13.94 4.85 1.62
C VAL A 55 12.72 4.25 2.31
N VAL A 56 12.75 4.09 3.63
CA VAL A 56 11.58 3.66 4.41
C VAL A 56 10.79 4.87 4.87
N THR A 57 9.46 4.79 4.85
CA THR A 57 8.60 5.85 5.35
C THR A 57 7.30 5.35 5.95
N PHE A 58 6.86 6.06 6.98
CA PHE A 58 5.59 5.84 7.65
C PHE A 58 5.19 7.09 8.45
N GLY A 59 3.90 7.19 8.78
CA GLY A 59 3.40 8.14 9.75
C GLY A 59 3.40 7.52 11.15
N THR A 60 3.69 8.32 12.17
CA THR A 60 3.56 7.92 13.58
C THR A 60 2.90 9.03 14.39
N ASN A 61 2.62 8.80 15.67
CA ASN A 61 2.09 9.79 16.59
C ASN A 61 3.12 10.05 17.70
N ALA A 62 3.45 11.32 17.92
CA ALA A 62 4.45 11.73 18.91
C ALA A 62 3.93 11.64 20.35
N GLN A 63 2.61 11.63 20.53
CA GLN A 63 1.95 11.76 21.84
C GLN A 63 1.60 10.42 22.49
N ASP A 64 1.75 9.30 21.78
CA ASP A 64 1.39 7.98 22.25
C ASP A 64 2.58 7.00 22.17
N GLU A 65 2.32 5.71 22.37
CA GLU A 65 3.35 4.67 22.42
C GLU A 65 3.94 4.34 21.04
N HIS A 66 3.39 4.90 19.94
CA HIS A 66 3.80 4.58 18.58
C HIS A 66 5.18 5.10 18.22
N ILE A 67 5.61 6.25 18.73
CA ILE A 67 7.00 6.69 18.58
C ILE A 67 7.99 5.70 19.24
N GLY A 68 7.58 5.07 20.35
CA GLY A 68 8.33 4.01 21.00
C GLY A 68 8.43 2.76 20.11
N LEU A 69 7.38 2.47 19.35
CA LEU A 69 7.36 1.37 18.39
C LEU A 69 8.23 1.62 17.17
N ALA A 70 8.19 2.82 16.60
CA ALA A 70 9.10 3.25 15.54
C ALA A 70 10.57 3.08 15.97
N ARG A 71 10.90 3.47 17.21
CA ARG A 71 12.23 3.25 17.80
C ARG A 71 12.54 1.77 17.99
N ALA A 72 11.58 0.96 18.42
CA ALA A 72 11.73 -0.48 18.62
C ALA A 72 12.05 -1.23 17.32
N THR A 73 11.41 -0.85 16.21
CA THR A 73 11.54 -1.51 14.91
C THR A 73 12.76 -1.03 14.12
N ARG A 74 13.47 0.00 14.58
CA ARG A 74 14.70 0.55 13.96
C ARG A 74 15.73 -0.49 13.54
N ALA A 75 15.86 -1.55 14.33
CA ALA A 75 16.80 -2.62 14.08
C ALA A 75 16.56 -3.32 12.73
N TRP A 76 15.33 -3.26 12.20
CA TRP A 76 14.92 -3.79 10.89
C TRP A 76 15.20 -2.83 9.73
N ARG A 77 15.52 -1.55 10.00
CA ARG A 77 15.87 -0.54 9.00
C ARG A 77 17.35 -0.20 8.97
N LYS A 78 18.20 -1.02 9.62
CA LYS A 78 19.64 -0.79 9.67
C LYS A 78 20.22 -0.75 8.24
N GLY A 79 20.91 0.34 7.91
CA GLY A 79 21.54 0.52 6.59
C GLY A 79 20.61 1.07 5.52
N VAL A 80 19.37 1.41 5.85
CA VAL A 80 18.41 2.06 4.95
C VAL A 80 18.00 3.39 5.56
N ARG A 81 17.91 4.44 4.74
CA ARG A 81 17.41 5.76 5.18
C ARG A 81 15.93 5.65 5.54
N ALA A 82 15.52 6.28 6.63
CA ALA A 82 14.12 6.37 7.01
C ALA A 82 13.66 7.82 7.13
N VAL A 83 12.48 8.13 6.62
CA VAL A 83 11.82 9.42 6.83
C VAL A 83 10.49 9.16 7.53
N ILE A 84 10.31 9.72 8.72
CA ILE A 84 9.20 9.39 9.63
C ILE A 84 8.44 10.68 9.89
N SER A 85 7.15 10.71 9.56
CA SER A 85 6.32 11.89 9.81
C SER A 85 5.58 11.75 11.15
N GLN A 86 5.50 12.83 11.93
CA GLN A 86 4.77 12.88 13.20
C GLN A 86 3.90 14.14 13.35
N ASN A 87 2.91 14.09 14.26
CA ASN A 87 1.94 15.18 14.48
C ASN A 87 2.42 16.35 15.33
N GLN A 88 3.63 16.30 15.87
CA GLN A 88 4.20 17.38 16.69
C GLN A 88 5.49 17.91 16.07
N GLU A 89 5.86 19.12 16.45
CA GLU A 89 7.18 19.67 16.14
C GLU A 89 8.27 18.70 16.62
N VAL A 90 9.29 18.51 15.79
CA VAL A 90 10.34 17.52 16.05
C VAL A 90 11.34 18.10 17.04
N PRO A 91 11.45 17.56 18.27
CA PRO A 91 12.37 18.09 19.25
C PRO A 91 13.82 17.75 18.86
N ASP A 92 14.77 18.59 19.27
CA ASP A 92 16.17 18.48 18.81
C ASP A 92 16.85 17.19 19.27
N ASP A 93 16.47 16.65 20.43
CA ASP A 93 16.97 15.37 20.93
C ASP A 93 16.51 14.19 20.04
N LEU A 94 15.28 14.23 19.52
CA LEU A 94 14.79 13.26 18.55
C LEU A 94 15.49 13.38 17.20
N LYS A 95 15.80 14.61 16.74
CA LYS A 95 16.60 14.82 15.52
C LYS A 95 18.00 14.25 15.67
N GLU A 96 18.67 14.54 16.79
CA GLU A 96 20.01 14.04 17.10
C GLU A 96 20.01 12.51 17.24
N GLU A 97 19.00 11.95 17.92
CA GLU A 97 18.82 10.50 17.99
C GLU A 97 18.63 9.89 16.59
N GLY A 98 17.68 10.39 15.81
CA GLY A 98 17.39 9.88 14.47
C GLY A 98 18.60 9.92 13.54
N GLY A 99 19.37 11.02 13.55
CA GLY A 99 20.57 11.18 12.74
C GLY A 99 21.62 10.09 12.98
N ARG A 100 21.73 9.55 14.20
CA ARG A 100 22.64 8.43 14.52
C ARG A 100 22.23 7.11 13.84
N TYR A 101 21.00 7.02 13.35
CA TYR A 101 20.41 5.82 12.76
C TYR A 101 19.91 6.02 11.33
N GLN A 102 20.30 7.13 10.68
CA GLN A 102 19.81 7.51 9.34
C GLN A 102 18.28 7.69 9.28
N GLU A 103 17.68 8.10 10.40
CA GLU A 103 16.26 8.43 10.50
C GLU A 103 16.09 9.95 10.50
N THR A 104 15.22 10.47 9.65
CA THR A 104 14.79 11.86 9.68
C THR A 104 13.34 11.94 10.12
N TYR A 105 13.07 12.73 11.14
CA TYR A 105 11.72 12.98 11.61
C TYR A 105 11.20 14.28 11.02
N LEU A 106 9.99 14.26 10.47
CA LEU A 106 9.31 15.40 9.89
C LEU A 106 8.04 15.72 10.69
N HIS A 107 7.67 16.99 10.76
CA HIS A 107 6.39 17.40 11.28
C HIS A 107 5.35 17.44 10.15
N TYR A 108 4.21 16.79 10.35
CA TYR A 108 2.99 16.99 9.57
C TYR A 108 1.77 16.93 10.50
N PRO A 109 1.00 18.03 10.64
CA PRO A 109 -0.05 18.12 11.64
C PRO A 109 -1.18 17.12 11.39
N ASP A 110 -1.85 16.71 12.45
CA ASP A 110 -3.16 16.06 12.33
C ASP A 110 -4.15 17.04 11.70
N ARG A 111 -5.18 16.53 11.01
CA ARG A 111 -6.25 17.42 10.55
C ARG A 111 -6.98 18.03 11.75
N GLY A 112 -7.37 19.30 11.62
CA GLY A 112 -8.15 19.97 12.64
C GLY A 112 -9.54 19.35 12.84
N PRO A 113 -10.24 19.68 13.94
CA PRO A 113 -11.57 19.14 14.25
C PRO A 113 -12.62 19.45 13.18
N GLU A 114 -12.42 20.46 12.34
CA GLU A 114 -13.24 20.76 11.16
C GLU A 114 -13.20 19.65 10.09
N ALA A 115 -12.18 18.79 10.11
CA ALA A 115 -12.09 17.61 9.27
C ALA A 115 -12.71 16.35 9.92
N ALA A 116 -13.39 16.48 11.05
CA ALA A 116 -14.15 15.38 11.64
C ALA A 116 -15.22 14.88 10.66
N GLY A 117 -15.10 13.62 10.23
CA GLY A 117 -15.97 13.00 9.21
C GLY A 117 -15.29 12.77 7.87
N PHE A 118 -14.08 13.29 7.65
CA PHE A 118 -13.26 12.96 6.47
C PHE A 118 -12.51 11.65 6.64
N SER A 119 -11.86 11.44 7.78
CA SER A 119 -11.12 10.21 8.07
C SER A 119 -11.57 9.59 9.40
N GLN A 120 -11.28 8.31 9.60
CA GLN A 120 -11.57 7.64 10.87
C GLN A 120 -10.64 8.15 11.99
N TYR A 121 -9.39 8.48 11.64
CA TYR A 121 -8.37 8.92 12.60
C TYR A 121 -7.72 10.25 12.21
N PRO A 122 -7.35 11.11 13.17
CA PRO A 122 -6.71 12.41 12.89
C PRO A 122 -5.39 12.32 12.10
N GLY A 123 -4.66 11.20 12.27
CA GLY A 123 -3.38 10.95 11.62
C GLY A 123 -3.44 10.33 10.23
N ASP A 124 -4.63 10.00 9.71
CA ASP A 124 -4.78 9.28 8.43
C ASP A 124 -4.18 10.06 7.26
N ALA A 125 -4.32 11.39 7.24
CA ALA A 125 -3.73 12.24 6.21
C ALA A 125 -2.20 12.17 6.23
N ARG A 126 -1.60 12.19 7.43
CA ARG A 126 -0.15 12.07 7.62
C ARG A 126 0.34 10.71 7.17
N ALA A 127 -0.35 9.64 7.56
CA ALA A 127 -0.02 8.28 7.14
C ALA A 127 -0.04 8.17 5.60
N ALA A 128 -1.10 8.67 4.95
CA ALA A 128 -1.25 8.69 3.50
C ALA A 128 -0.16 9.52 2.78
N LEU A 129 0.25 10.65 3.37
CA LEU A 129 1.24 11.56 2.78
C LEU A 129 2.69 11.17 3.06
N ALA A 130 2.95 10.30 4.03
CA ALA A 130 4.29 9.88 4.42
C ALA A 130 5.23 9.60 3.23
N PRO A 131 4.86 8.82 2.20
CA PRO A 131 5.73 8.58 1.05
C PRO A 131 6.08 9.83 0.25
N PHE A 132 5.15 10.77 0.09
CA PHE A 132 5.39 12.01 -0.63
C PHE A 132 6.24 13.00 0.18
N LEU A 133 6.05 13.04 1.50
CA LEU A 133 6.91 13.80 2.41
C LEU A 133 8.35 13.28 2.37
N ALA A 134 8.52 11.95 2.35
CA ALA A 134 9.82 11.32 2.21
C ALA A 134 10.48 11.63 0.86
N ALA A 135 9.76 11.47 -0.25
CA ALA A 135 10.27 11.79 -1.59
C ALA A 135 10.71 13.25 -1.71
N ARG A 136 9.91 14.18 -1.18
CA ARG A 136 10.22 15.62 -1.17
C ARG A 136 11.44 15.95 -0.32
N HIS A 137 11.58 15.30 0.84
CA HIS A 137 12.70 15.52 1.74
C HIS A 137 14.02 14.97 1.17
N VAL A 138 14.00 13.73 0.65
CA VAL A 138 15.20 13.05 0.14
C VAL A 138 15.62 13.61 -1.23
N GLY A 139 14.67 14.04 -2.05
CA GLY A 139 14.90 14.51 -3.42
C GLY A 139 14.89 13.36 -4.43
N LEU A 140 14.25 13.60 -5.57
CA LEU A 140 13.93 12.56 -6.59
C LEU A 140 15.15 11.97 -7.31
N ASP A 141 16.34 12.51 -7.11
CA ASP A 141 17.60 12.00 -7.69
C ASP A 141 18.39 11.13 -6.71
N ASN A 142 17.92 11.03 -5.45
CA ASN A 142 18.67 10.40 -4.37
C ASN A 142 18.07 9.06 -3.92
N PHE A 143 17.08 8.50 -4.62
CA PHE A 143 16.51 7.19 -4.33
C PHE A 143 15.88 6.59 -5.58
N LYS A 144 15.68 5.26 -5.57
CA LYS A 144 14.92 4.54 -6.60
C LYS A 144 13.57 4.05 -6.08
N TRP A 145 13.51 3.67 -4.80
CA TRP A 145 12.33 3.05 -4.20
C TRP A 145 12.02 3.60 -2.81
N ILE A 146 10.73 3.76 -2.53
CA ILE A 146 10.18 4.09 -1.21
C ILE A 146 9.36 2.90 -0.70
N MET A 147 9.66 2.44 0.51
CA MET A 147 8.88 1.43 1.23
C MET A 147 7.94 2.14 2.19
N PHE A 148 6.65 2.07 1.87
CA PHE A 148 5.57 2.67 2.65
C PHE A 148 4.90 1.61 3.52
N GLY A 149 4.73 1.89 4.80
CA GLY A 149 3.96 1.06 5.73
C GLY A 149 3.52 1.83 6.97
N ASP A 150 3.13 1.09 8.00
CA ASP A 150 2.88 1.59 9.35
C ASP A 150 4.19 1.60 10.18
N ASP A 151 4.19 2.24 11.35
CA ASP A 151 5.32 2.20 12.29
C ASP A 151 5.60 0.81 12.91
N ASP A 152 4.73 -0.15 12.58
CA ASP A 152 4.74 -1.53 13.01
C ASP A 152 4.88 -2.52 11.82
N THR A 153 5.22 -2.01 10.63
CA THR A 153 5.65 -2.80 9.49
C THR A 153 7.15 -3.12 9.61
N ILE A 154 7.50 -4.40 9.51
CA ILE A 154 8.89 -4.86 9.38
C ILE A 154 9.20 -5.21 7.93
N TRP A 155 10.44 -4.98 7.49
CA TRP A 155 10.89 -5.15 6.12
C TRP A 155 12.06 -6.15 6.02
N PHE A 156 12.07 -6.94 4.95
CA PHE A 156 13.07 -7.97 4.69
C PHE A 156 13.87 -7.62 3.44
N TRP A 157 15.04 -7.02 3.64
CA TRP A 157 15.80 -6.38 2.56
C TRP A 157 16.28 -7.30 1.46
N GLU A 158 16.61 -8.55 1.78
CA GLU A 158 17.03 -9.50 0.74
C GLU A 158 15.90 -9.86 -0.22
N GLY A 159 14.70 -10.15 0.32
CA GLY A 159 13.50 -10.38 -0.48
C GLY A 159 13.14 -9.15 -1.30
N MET A 160 13.26 -7.96 -0.69
CA MET A 160 13.06 -6.67 -1.34
C MET A 160 13.98 -6.46 -2.55
N LEU A 161 15.29 -6.61 -2.37
CA LEU A 161 16.27 -6.38 -3.44
C LEU A 161 16.07 -7.36 -4.61
N ARG A 162 15.78 -8.64 -4.32
CA ARG A 162 15.46 -9.64 -5.34
C ARG A 162 14.15 -9.31 -6.08
N LEU A 163 13.12 -8.87 -5.36
CA LEU A 163 11.84 -8.49 -5.96
C LEU A 163 12.01 -7.32 -6.94
N LEU A 164 12.82 -6.32 -6.58
CA LEU A 164 12.92 -5.07 -7.32
C LEU A 164 13.92 -5.11 -8.48
N GLU A 165 14.86 -6.06 -8.49
CA GLU A 165 15.86 -6.22 -9.56
C GLU A 165 15.28 -6.19 -10.99
N PRO A 166 14.14 -6.82 -11.32
CA PRO A 166 13.58 -6.78 -12.66
C PRO A 166 12.66 -5.57 -12.95
N PHE A 167 12.40 -4.69 -11.98
CA PHE A 167 11.51 -3.53 -12.16
C PHE A 167 12.28 -2.27 -12.58
N ASP A 168 11.78 -1.56 -13.58
CA ASP A 168 12.26 -0.21 -13.92
C ASP A 168 11.72 0.82 -12.92
N HIS A 169 12.60 1.38 -12.09
CA HIS A 169 12.26 2.37 -11.08
C HIS A 169 11.73 3.70 -11.64
N ASN A 170 11.85 3.96 -12.95
CA ASN A 170 11.30 5.16 -13.59
C ASN A 170 9.85 4.98 -14.06
N THR A 171 9.32 3.76 -14.05
CA THR A 171 7.90 3.50 -14.30
C THR A 171 7.10 3.76 -13.00
N PRO A 172 5.94 4.46 -13.04
CA PRO A 172 5.21 4.80 -11.82
C PRO A 172 4.46 3.60 -11.24
N TYR A 173 5.16 2.83 -10.41
CA TYR A 173 4.67 1.65 -9.71
C TYR A 173 4.20 1.93 -8.29
N ILE A 174 3.13 1.23 -7.91
CA ILE A 174 2.75 0.90 -6.53
C ILE A 174 2.71 -0.63 -6.46
N ILE A 175 3.72 -1.25 -5.85
CA ILE A 175 3.88 -2.71 -5.81
C ILE A 175 3.39 -3.24 -4.46
N THR A 176 2.40 -4.12 -4.49
CA THR A 176 1.94 -4.86 -3.30
C THR A 176 1.05 -6.05 -3.68
N ASP A 177 1.11 -7.12 -2.90
CA ASP A 177 0.07 -8.16 -2.88
C ASP A 177 -0.75 -8.16 -1.57
N GLY A 178 -0.42 -7.27 -0.63
CA GLY A 178 -1.15 -6.97 0.59
C GLY A 178 -2.10 -5.81 0.35
N ALA A 179 -3.22 -6.10 -0.30
CA ALA A 179 -4.27 -5.12 -0.56
C ALA A 179 -5.63 -5.64 -0.08
N TYR A 180 -6.40 -4.77 0.56
CA TYR A 180 -7.78 -5.01 0.94
C TYR A 180 -8.66 -5.00 -0.31
N TRP A 181 -9.47 -6.05 -0.43
CA TRP A 181 -10.55 -6.18 -1.39
C TRP A 181 -11.75 -6.82 -0.69
N HIS A 182 -12.71 -5.99 -0.27
CA HIS A 182 -13.96 -6.50 0.30
C HIS A 182 -15.07 -6.43 -0.76
N ASN A 183 -16.11 -7.27 -0.74
CA ASN A 183 -17.32 -7.08 -1.55
C ASN A 183 -18.57 -7.47 -0.73
N TRP A 184 -19.12 -6.53 0.05
CA TRP A 184 -20.20 -6.77 1.03
C TRP A 184 -21.56 -7.19 0.40
N GLY A 185 -21.67 -7.24 -0.94
CA GLY A 185 -22.88 -7.61 -1.68
C GLY A 185 -23.00 -9.09 -2.06
N ARG A 186 -21.99 -9.92 -1.79
CA ARG A 186 -22.06 -11.38 -1.96
C ARG A 186 -22.09 -12.05 -0.58
N PRO A 187 -22.84 -13.15 -0.38
CA PRO A 187 -22.80 -13.89 0.88
C PRO A 187 -21.33 -14.22 1.18
N ALA A 188 -20.83 -13.66 2.29
CA ALA A 188 -19.44 -13.69 2.77
C ALA A 188 -18.63 -14.84 2.18
N ALA A 189 -18.08 -14.60 1.00
CA ALA A 189 -16.98 -15.38 0.49
C ALA A 189 -15.76 -14.68 1.12
N PRO A 190 -14.97 -15.39 1.94
CA PRO A 190 -13.94 -14.79 2.78
C PRO A 190 -13.06 -13.82 1.98
N ASN A 191 -12.62 -12.75 2.64
CA ASN A 191 -12.19 -11.46 2.07
C ASN A 191 -10.87 -11.50 1.28
N PHE A 192 -10.48 -12.68 0.87
CA PHE A 192 -9.23 -13.00 0.22
C PHE A 192 -9.41 -14.15 -0.76
N ASP A 193 -10.66 -14.48 -1.12
CA ASP A 193 -10.98 -15.44 -2.17
C ASP A 193 -10.10 -15.14 -3.38
N GLU A 194 -9.19 -16.09 -3.61
CA GLU A 194 -8.50 -16.58 -4.81
C GLU A 194 -8.19 -15.68 -6.02
N ASP A 195 -8.84 -14.53 -6.12
CA ASP A 195 -8.92 -13.60 -7.24
C ASP A 195 -8.36 -12.21 -6.88
N GLY A 196 -8.33 -11.85 -5.59
CA GLY A 196 -7.73 -10.61 -5.07
C GLY A 196 -8.32 -9.30 -5.63
N PRO A 197 -7.79 -8.14 -5.22
CA PRO A 197 -8.14 -6.85 -5.82
C PRO A 197 -7.75 -6.80 -7.31
N PRO A 198 -8.39 -5.94 -8.13
CA PRO A 198 -7.92 -5.62 -9.48
C PRO A 198 -6.51 -4.99 -9.47
N ARG A 199 -5.54 -5.61 -10.15
CA ARG A 199 -4.13 -5.17 -10.19
C ARG A 199 -3.51 -5.62 -11.51
N CYS A 200 -2.43 -4.97 -11.92
CA CYS A 200 -1.70 -5.36 -13.11
C CYS A 200 -0.56 -6.32 -12.78
N LEU A 201 -0.17 -7.13 -13.77
CA LEU A 201 1.10 -7.83 -13.79
C LEU A 201 2.23 -6.87 -14.20
N PRO A 202 3.46 -7.06 -13.70
CA PRO A 202 4.61 -6.25 -14.12
C PRO A 202 5.03 -6.55 -15.56
N CYS A 203 5.81 -5.66 -16.16
CA CYS A 203 6.19 -5.71 -17.59
C CYS A 203 6.95 -6.97 -18.00
N HIS A 204 7.84 -7.39 -17.13
CA HIS A 204 8.69 -8.57 -17.35
C HIS A 204 7.96 -9.86 -16.95
N PHE A 205 6.67 -9.78 -16.59
CA PHE A 205 5.92 -10.96 -16.20
C PHE A 205 5.66 -11.85 -17.41
N ASN A 206 5.97 -13.13 -17.28
CA ASN A 206 5.61 -14.10 -18.31
C ASN A 206 4.14 -14.48 -18.14
N GLN A 207 3.25 -13.86 -18.91
CA GLN A 207 1.81 -14.12 -18.81
C GLN A 207 1.45 -15.60 -19.06
N THR A 208 2.26 -16.36 -19.80
CA THR A 208 2.00 -17.80 -19.98
C THR A 208 2.23 -18.62 -18.71
N ALA A 209 3.00 -18.09 -17.76
CA ALA A 209 3.18 -18.68 -16.43
C ALA A 209 2.02 -18.30 -15.49
N TYR A 210 1.19 -17.32 -15.86
CA TYR A 210 -0.04 -17.04 -15.14
C TYR A 210 -1.09 -18.09 -15.51
N GLU A 211 -1.19 -19.13 -14.71
CA GLU A 211 -2.33 -20.04 -14.76
C GLU A 211 -3.53 -19.31 -14.15
N ALA A 212 -4.29 -18.61 -15.00
CA ALA A 212 -5.57 -18.04 -14.60
C ALA A 212 -6.43 -19.16 -14.05
N LYS A 213 -6.78 -19.07 -12.76
CA LYS A 213 -7.61 -20.10 -12.16
C LYS A 213 -8.96 -20.17 -12.86
N PRO A 214 -9.48 -21.38 -13.12
CA PRO A 214 -10.86 -21.53 -13.53
C PRO A 214 -11.79 -20.84 -12.53
N GLY A 215 -12.49 -19.79 -12.98
CA GLY A 215 -13.44 -19.03 -12.15
C GLY A 215 -12.93 -17.69 -11.63
N ALA A 216 -11.67 -17.32 -11.90
CA ALA A 216 -11.11 -16.08 -11.41
C ALA A 216 -11.96 -14.86 -11.77
N LEU A 217 -12.25 -14.01 -10.78
CA LEU A 217 -13.03 -12.78 -10.95
C LEU A 217 -12.36 -11.77 -11.87
N PHE A 218 -11.03 -11.73 -11.90
CA PHE A 218 -10.26 -10.77 -12.67
C PHE A 218 -9.01 -11.43 -13.27
N THR A 219 -8.77 -11.20 -14.56
CA THR A 219 -7.50 -11.60 -15.21
C THR A 219 -6.60 -10.37 -15.25
N PRO A 220 -5.51 -10.35 -14.45
CA PRO A 220 -4.68 -9.16 -14.36
C PRO A 220 -3.96 -8.92 -15.69
N PRO A 221 -4.12 -7.73 -16.31
CA PRO A 221 -3.39 -7.38 -17.53
C PRO A 221 -1.95 -7.02 -17.18
N ILE A 222 -1.03 -7.15 -18.14
CA ILE A 222 0.30 -6.53 -18.02
C ILE A 222 0.13 -5.01 -18.14
N GLY A 223 0.66 -4.24 -17.17
CA GLY A 223 0.53 -2.79 -17.13
C GLY A 223 1.73 -2.08 -16.51
N CYS A 224 2.40 -1.23 -17.30
CA CYS A 224 3.57 -0.45 -16.87
C CYS A 224 3.49 0.98 -17.44
N PRO A 225 2.87 1.91 -16.71
CA PRO A 225 2.30 1.72 -15.38
C PRO A 225 0.98 0.96 -15.39
N CYS A 226 0.62 0.43 -14.22
CA CYS A 226 -0.74 -0.01 -13.99
C CYS A 226 -1.65 1.21 -13.84
N THR A 227 -2.74 1.26 -14.61
CA THR A 227 -3.70 2.36 -14.57
C THR A 227 -5.11 1.83 -14.30
N PRO A 228 -5.98 2.61 -13.67
CA PRO A 228 -7.40 2.29 -13.57
C PRO A 228 -8.01 1.91 -14.91
N GLN A 229 -7.76 2.71 -15.96
CA GLN A 229 -8.36 2.51 -17.28
C GLN A 229 -7.97 1.15 -17.89
N LEU A 230 -6.71 0.74 -17.69
CA LEU A 230 -6.25 -0.58 -18.11
C LEU A 230 -6.98 -1.70 -17.35
N LEU A 231 -7.17 -1.55 -16.03
CA LEU A 231 -7.92 -2.52 -15.23
C LEU A 231 -9.38 -2.60 -15.69
N CYS A 232 -10.04 -1.46 -15.90
CA CYS A 232 -11.43 -1.38 -16.36
C CYS A 232 -11.63 -1.96 -17.75
N ALA A 233 -10.69 -1.74 -18.68
CA ALA A 233 -10.74 -2.33 -20.01
C ALA A 233 -10.65 -3.87 -20.00
N ASN A 234 -10.11 -4.45 -18.92
CA ASN A 234 -9.96 -5.90 -18.72
C ASN A 234 -10.94 -6.46 -17.69
N ASP A 235 -11.89 -5.65 -17.20
CA ASP A 235 -12.95 -6.12 -16.32
C ASP A 235 -14.14 -6.66 -17.13
N HIS A 236 -14.19 -7.98 -17.27
CA HIS A 236 -15.25 -8.67 -17.99
C HIS A 236 -16.48 -8.98 -17.12
N ARG A 237 -16.44 -8.69 -15.82
CA ARG A 237 -17.49 -9.09 -14.87
C ARG A 237 -18.23 -7.90 -14.25
N GLY A 238 -17.84 -6.67 -14.58
CA GLY A 238 -18.47 -5.44 -14.08
C GLY A 238 -18.22 -5.24 -12.58
N ILE A 239 -17.03 -5.63 -12.12
CA ILE A 239 -16.52 -5.34 -10.78
C ILE A 239 -16.23 -3.83 -10.65
N LEU A 240 -15.64 -3.26 -11.69
CA LEU A 240 -15.40 -1.85 -11.89
C LEU A 240 -16.57 -1.28 -12.68
N ASP A 241 -16.98 -0.06 -12.35
CA ASP A 241 -18.08 0.57 -13.07
C ASP A 241 -17.66 1.04 -14.48
N GLN A 242 -18.64 1.39 -15.31
CA GLN A 242 -18.39 1.88 -16.67
C GLN A 242 -17.60 3.19 -16.73
N TYR A 243 -17.50 3.91 -15.62
CA TYR A 243 -16.75 5.17 -15.51
C TYR A 243 -15.32 4.94 -15.01
N CYS A 244 -14.98 3.69 -14.69
CA CYS A 244 -13.74 3.35 -14.03
C CYS A 244 -13.53 4.15 -12.74
N ALA A 245 -14.62 4.45 -12.03
CA ALA A 245 -14.56 5.13 -10.76
C ALA A 245 -13.82 4.24 -9.74
N PHE A 246 -13.22 4.89 -8.75
CA PHE A 246 -12.58 4.17 -7.66
C PHE A 246 -13.59 3.21 -7.02
N PRO A 247 -13.27 1.93 -6.87
CA PRO A 247 -14.18 0.92 -6.34
C PRO A 247 -14.31 1.06 -4.83
N ALA A 248 -15.02 2.10 -4.39
CA ALA A 248 -15.47 2.31 -3.02
C ALA A 248 -16.91 2.79 -2.95
N VAL A 249 -17.67 2.27 -1.99
CA VAL A 249 -18.93 2.90 -1.58
C VAL A 249 -18.59 4.03 -0.61
N MET A 250 -18.30 5.21 -1.16
CA MET A 250 -17.93 6.39 -0.36
C MET A 250 -19.04 6.87 0.59
N ASN A 251 -20.31 6.52 0.32
CA ASN A 251 -21.45 6.94 1.12
C ASN A 251 -21.80 5.97 2.27
N ASP A 252 -21.17 4.80 2.31
CA ASP A 252 -21.29 3.85 3.40
C ASP A 252 -20.01 2.99 3.44
N PRO A 253 -19.01 3.36 4.26
CA PRO A 253 -17.76 2.62 4.38
C PRO A 253 -17.95 1.18 4.87
N MET A 254 -19.17 0.78 5.26
CA MET A 254 -19.54 -0.59 5.63
C MET A 254 -20.32 -1.34 4.53
N ALA A 255 -20.73 -0.71 3.42
CA ALA A 255 -21.67 -1.33 2.46
C ALA A 255 -21.13 -1.57 1.04
N GLY A 256 -19.84 -1.43 0.77
CA GLY A 256 -19.32 -1.88 -0.52
C GLY A 256 -17.83 -2.10 -0.58
N PRO A 257 -17.31 -2.35 -1.79
CA PRO A 257 -15.95 -2.83 -1.91
C PRO A 257 -14.95 -1.81 -1.39
N ILE A 258 -13.91 -2.32 -0.74
CA ILE A 258 -12.77 -1.52 -0.30
C ILE A 258 -11.63 -1.92 -1.20
N TYR A 259 -11.02 -0.98 -1.92
CA TYR A 259 -9.79 -1.17 -2.67
C TYR A 259 -8.70 -0.32 -2.05
N SER A 260 -7.81 -0.96 -1.29
CA SER A 260 -6.77 -0.25 -0.56
C SER A 260 -5.52 -1.08 -0.45
N VAL A 261 -4.35 -0.44 -0.51
CA VAL A 261 -3.14 -1.04 0.08
C VAL A 261 -3.48 -1.36 1.54
N ASP A 262 -3.01 -2.49 2.07
CA ASP A 262 -3.02 -2.72 3.51
C ASP A 262 -1.84 -1.96 4.11
N GLY A 263 -2.11 -0.84 4.79
CA GLY A 263 -1.07 0.02 5.37
C GLY A 263 -0.08 -0.74 6.26
N GLY A 264 -0.56 -1.74 6.99
CA GLY A 264 0.27 -2.58 7.84
C GLY A 264 1.15 -3.57 7.09
N ALA A 265 0.64 -4.13 5.98
CA ALA A 265 1.43 -4.96 5.07
C ALA A 265 2.44 -4.12 4.29
N GLY A 266 2.06 -2.89 3.94
CA GLY A 266 2.89 -1.94 3.21
C GLY A 266 2.83 -2.09 1.69
N ALA A 267 3.50 -1.18 1.01
CA ALA A 267 3.70 -1.16 -0.44
C ALA A 267 5.06 -0.56 -0.79
N ILE A 268 5.54 -0.87 -2.00
CA ILE A 268 6.74 -0.27 -2.56
C ILE A 268 6.35 0.71 -3.67
N MET A 269 6.98 1.88 -3.68
CA MET A 269 6.72 2.93 -4.66
C MET A 269 8.00 3.29 -5.39
N SER A 270 7.94 3.29 -6.71
CA SER A 270 9.05 3.71 -7.58
C SER A 270 9.27 5.21 -7.53
N VAL A 271 10.48 5.69 -7.78
CA VAL A 271 10.75 7.12 -8.02
C VAL A 271 9.95 7.67 -9.23
N GLY A 272 9.66 6.84 -10.22
CA GLY A 272 8.79 7.17 -11.36
C GLY A 272 7.41 7.68 -10.94
N LEU A 273 6.85 7.15 -9.85
CA LEU A 273 5.57 7.60 -9.27
C LEU A 273 5.66 9.07 -8.84
N PHE A 274 6.70 9.41 -8.10
CA PHE A 274 6.87 10.75 -7.55
C PHE A 274 7.31 11.76 -8.61
N LYS A 275 7.90 11.31 -9.73
CA LYS A 275 8.15 12.15 -10.92
C LYS A 275 6.88 12.41 -11.73
N ALA A 276 5.93 11.47 -11.73
CA ALA A 276 4.69 11.56 -12.50
C ALA A 276 3.60 12.39 -11.81
N LEU A 277 3.66 12.52 -10.48
CA LEU A 277 2.63 13.18 -9.68
C LEU A 277 3.13 14.50 -9.09
N ASP A 278 2.28 15.52 -9.15
CA ASP A 278 2.53 16.80 -8.48
C ASP A 278 2.23 16.70 -6.97
N PHE A 279 3.17 17.13 -6.14
CA PHE A 279 3.04 17.03 -4.68
C PHE A 279 1.83 17.81 -4.16
N ASP A 280 1.59 19.03 -4.64
CA ASP A 280 0.52 19.89 -4.13
C ASP A 280 -0.85 19.31 -4.53
N ALA A 281 -0.96 18.73 -5.73
CA ALA A 281 -2.15 17.99 -6.15
C ALA A 281 -2.41 16.74 -5.28
N VAL A 282 -1.37 15.99 -4.94
CA VAL A 282 -1.45 14.82 -4.05
C VAL A 282 -1.87 15.23 -2.64
N GLU A 283 -1.21 16.23 -2.06
CA GLU A 283 -1.55 16.77 -0.75
C GLU A 283 -2.98 17.28 -0.71
N ASN A 284 -3.40 18.05 -1.73
CA ASN A 284 -4.77 18.54 -1.80
C ASN A 284 -5.78 17.39 -1.91
N CYS A 285 -5.52 16.37 -2.74
CA CYS A 285 -6.39 15.21 -2.81
C CYS A 285 -6.48 14.51 -1.45
N ILE A 286 -5.35 14.20 -0.84
CA ILE A 286 -5.32 13.47 0.42
C ILE A 286 -6.07 14.26 1.48
N THR A 287 -5.71 15.53 1.71
CA THR A 287 -6.26 16.39 2.75
C THR A 287 -7.74 16.73 2.60
N THR A 288 -8.31 16.60 1.39
CA THR A 288 -9.73 16.87 1.11
C THR A 288 -10.57 15.61 0.90
N SER A 289 -9.95 14.44 0.77
CA SER A 289 -10.65 13.17 0.56
C SER A 289 -11.16 12.54 1.86
N HIS A 290 -12.19 11.70 1.69
CA HIS A 290 -12.76 10.87 2.73
C HIS A 290 -12.27 9.41 2.63
N GLY A 291 -12.07 8.75 3.77
CA GLY A 291 -11.71 7.34 3.79
C GLY A 291 -11.74 6.73 5.19
N SER A 292 -11.76 5.40 5.25
CA SER A 292 -11.76 4.64 6.52
C SER A 292 -10.39 4.61 7.21
N ALA A 293 -9.31 4.86 6.48
CA ALA A 293 -7.94 4.89 6.98
C ALA A 293 -7.02 5.62 6.00
N GLY A 294 -5.80 5.94 6.42
CA GLY A 294 -4.81 6.65 5.58
C GLY A 294 -4.44 5.91 4.29
N ASP A 295 -4.25 4.59 4.35
CA ASP A 295 -3.99 3.73 3.19
C ASP A 295 -5.14 3.72 2.18
N HIS A 296 -6.38 3.78 2.66
CA HIS A 296 -7.57 3.91 1.81
C HIS A 296 -7.61 5.29 1.11
N ILE A 297 -7.35 6.37 1.85
CA ILE A 297 -7.26 7.73 1.28
C ILE A 297 -6.13 7.80 0.23
N PHE A 298 -4.98 7.21 0.53
CA PHE A 298 -3.86 7.09 -0.40
C PHE A 298 -4.30 6.38 -1.68
N SER A 299 -4.90 5.19 -1.55
CA SER A 299 -5.32 4.37 -2.70
C SER A 299 -6.37 5.07 -3.55
N TYR A 300 -7.32 5.78 -2.93
CA TYR A 300 -8.31 6.62 -3.60
C TYR A 300 -7.63 7.73 -4.43
N CYS A 301 -6.69 8.46 -3.84
CA CYS A 301 -6.01 9.53 -4.53
C CYS A 301 -5.13 9.03 -5.69
N MET A 302 -4.39 7.94 -5.49
CA MET A 302 -3.58 7.34 -6.56
C MET A 302 -4.45 6.90 -7.74
N TRP A 303 -5.59 6.26 -7.48
CA TRP A 303 -6.53 5.86 -8.52
C TRP A 303 -7.04 7.06 -9.31
N ASN A 304 -7.49 8.12 -8.64
CA ASN A 304 -7.96 9.33 -9.32
C ASN A 304 -6.86 10.08 -10.08
N MET A 305 -5.59 9.82 -9.74
CA MET A 305 -4.41 10.31 -10.45
C MET A 305 -3.91 9.36 -11.54
N GLY A 306 -4.66 8.30 -11.84
CA GLY A 306 -4.35 7.38 -12.94
C GLY A 306 -3.35 6.29 -12.61
N VAL A 307 -3.05 6.05 -11.32
CA VAL A 307 -2.11 5.01 -10.87
C VAL A 307 -2.86 3.93 -10.09
N ALA A 308 -2.65 2.67 -10.45
CA ALA A 308 -3.21 1.52 -9.76
C ALA A 308 -2.11 0.54 -9.28
N MET A 309 -2.50 -0.45 -8.48
CA MET A 309 -1.56 -1.40 -7.88
C MET A 309 -1.02 -2.41 -8.88
N THR A 310 0.26 -2.75 -8.73
CA THR A 310 0.98 -3.77 -9.50
C THR A 310 1.33 -4.94 -8.59
N LEU A 311 1.14 -6.15 -9.08
CA LEU A 311 1.54 -7.37 -8.40
C LEU A 311 3.06 -7.45 -8.26
N PRO A 312 3.59 -7.81 -7.08
CA PRO A 312 4.97 -8.25 -6.98
C PRO A 312 5.09 -9.55 -7.79
N ASN A 313 6.05 -9.61 -8.70
CA ASN A 313 6.19 -10.69 -9.69
C ASN A 313 6.22 -12.09 -9.03
N THR A 314 5.11 -12.85 -9.08
CA THR A 314 5.08 -14.25 -8.63
C THR A 314 5.25 -15.21 -9.80
N GLN A 315 6.45 -15.25 -10.38
CA GLN A 315 6.81 -16.19 -11.44
C GLN A 315 6.79 -17.69 -11.02
N ALA A 316 6.23 -18.07 -9.86
CA ALA A 316 6.41 -19.43 -9.36
C ALA A 316 5.25 -20.07 -8.58
N MET A 317 4.14 -19.38 -8.26
CA MET A 317 3.12 -19.99 -7.41
C MET A 317 1.70 -19.79 -7.96
N PRO A 318 0.89 -20.87 -8.00
CA PRO A 318 -0.53 -20.72 -8.27
C PRO A 318 -1.11 -19.79 -7.20
N THR A 319 -1.79 -18.74 -7.66
CA THR A 319 -2.36 -17.63 -6.87
C THR A 319 -3.38 -18.06 -5.80
N SER A 320 -3.58 -19.36 -5.58
CA SER A 320 -4.40 -19.95 -4.51
C SER A 320 -3.68 -20.17 -3.22
N ASP A 321 -2.35 -20.29 -3.23
CA ASP A 321 -1.66 -20.54 -1.98
C ASP A 321 -1.36 -19.22 -1.27
N ALA A 322 -2.00 -18.99 -0.13
CA ALA A 322 -1.65 -17.91 0.79
C ALA A 322 -0.15 -17.95 1.17
N ALA A 323 0.51 -19.10 0.97
CA ALA A 323 1.96 -19.27 1.08
C ALA A 323 2.78 -18.42 0.09
N SER A 324 2.17 -17.87 -0.97
CA SER A 324 2.86 -17.11 -2.03
C SER A 324 2.89 -15.60 -1.82
N ARG A 325 2.24 -15.08 -0.76
CA ARG A 325 2.23 -13.64 -0.48
C ARG A 325 3.59 -13.14 -0.01
N MET A 326 4.04 -12.04 -0.58
CA MET A 326 5.29 -11.37 -0.22
C MET A 326 5.06 -10.29 0.84
N PHE A 327 3.88 -9.66 0.88
CA PHE A 327 3.53 -8.61 1.84
C PHE A 327 2.59 -9.14 2.91
N SER A 328 3.10 -9.21 4.14
CA SER A 328 2.39 -9.72 5.32
C SER A 328 1.61 -11.02 5.09
N PRO A 329 2.28 -12.10 4.61
CA PRO A 329 1.65 -13.39 4.46
C PRO A 329 1.02 -13.88 5.76
N GLY A 330 -0.20 -14.39 5.64
CA GLY A 330 -1.00 -14.89 6.76
C GLY A 330 -2.45 -14.53 6.57
N ASP A 331 -3.33 -15.29 7.22
CA ASP A 331 -4.77 -15.12 7.18
C ASP A 331 -5.16 -13.81 7.90
N THR A 332 -5.23 -12.72 7.16
CA THR A 332 -5.72 -11.42 7.61
C THR A 332 -7.17 -11.51 8.13
N ASP A 333 -7.95 -12.53 7.75
CA ASP A 333 -9.29 -12.75 8.29
C ASP A 333 -9.30 -13.30 9.74
N ALA A 334 -8.17 -13.77 10.28
CA ALA A 334 -8.02 -14.05 11.72
C ALA A 334 -7.99 -12.78 12.60
N ILE A 335 -8.16 -11.60 12.00
CA ILE A 335 -8.44 -10.36 12.72
C ILE A 335 -9.84 -10.42 13.35
N PHE A 336 -10.83 -10.99 12.65
CA PHE A 336 -12.22 -11.08 13.13
C PHE A 336 -12.56 -12.41 13.80
N HIS A 337 -11.82 -13.48 13.48
CA HIS A 337 -11.98 -14.78 14.12
C HIS A 337 -10.85 -15.05 15.11
N ASN A 338 -11.24 -15.31 16.36
CA ASN A 338 -10.42 -15.46 17.57
C ASN A 338 -9.48 -16.70 17.57
N ASP A 339 -9.17 -17.23 16.39
CA ASP A 339 -8.37 -18.44 16.21
C ASP A 339 -6.90 -18.09 16.03
N ASN A 340 -6.03 -18.94 16.57
CA ASN A 340 -4.58 -18.79 16.80
C ASN A 340 -3.68 -18.49 15.57
N LYS A 341 -4.22 -18.03 14.44
CA LYS A 341 -3.49 -17.76 13.20
C LYS A 341 -2.75 -16.41 13.16
N ARG A 342 -2.92 -15.55 14.17
CA ARG A 342 -2.19 -14.26 14.29
C ARG A 342 -0.67 -14.42 14.37
N PHE A 343 -0.20 -15.63 14.61
CA PHE A 343 1.20 -15.98 14.66
C PHE A 343 1.70 -16.70 13.41
N ASP A 344 1.01 -16.74 12.26
CA ASP A 344 1.47 -17.61 11.15
C ASP A 344 2.89 -17.25 10.67
N ILE A 345 3.15 -16.00 10.27
CA ILE A 345 4.51 -15.60 9.85
C ILE A 345 5.51 -15.60 11.02
N MET A 346 5.03 -15.28 12.21
CA MET A 346 5.82 -15.24 13.44
C MET A 346 6.30 -16.63 13.86
N ALA A 347 5.39 -17.61 13.81
CA ALA A 347 5.65 -19.00 14.10
C ALA A 347 6.58 -19.58 13.05
N ARG A 348 6.41 -19.24 11.76
CA ARG A 348 7.34 -19.63 10.70
C ARG A 348 8.76 -19.11 10.95
N LEU A 349 8.91 -17.83 11.32
CA LEU A 349 10.20 -17.26 11.69
C LEU A 349 10.83 -17.97 12.90
N ILE A 350 10.02 -18.28 13.92
CA ILE A 350 10.46 -19.04 15.11
C ILE A 350 10.87 -20.46 14.72
N TRP A 351 10.04 -21.18 13.95
CA TRP A 351 10.32 -22.54 13.49
C TRP A 351 11.61 -22.59 12.67
N ALA A 352 11.81 -21.66 11.74
CA ALA A 352 13.04 -21.57 10.97
C ALA A 352 14.26 -21.34 11.89
N ALA A 353 14.16 -20.46 12.88
CA ALA A 353 15.28 -20.19 13.78
C ALA A 353 15.61 -21.32 14.75
N GLU A 354 14.59 -22.07 15.18
CA GLU A 354 14.75 -23.24 16.03
C GLU A 354 15.22 -24.47 15.23
N GLY A 355 15.31 -24.39 13.90
CA GLY A 355 15.55 -25.55 13.04
C GLY A 355 14.42 -26.59 13.17
N SER A 356 13.21 -26.13 13.46
CA SER A 356 12.05 -26.98 13.67
C SER A 356 11.61 -27.64 12.37
N PRO A 357 11.29 -28.96 12.38
CA PRO A 357 10.76 -29.64 11.21
C PRO A 357 9.37 -29.13 10.78
N ALA A 358 8.75 -28.25 11.58
CA ALA A 358 7.52 -27.55 11.21
C ALA A 358 7.74 -26.46 10.15
N CYS A 359 8.98 -25.95 9.97
CA CYS A 359 9.31 -25.13 8.82
C CYS A 359 9.77 -26.04 7.68
N ASP A 360 8.81 -26.49 6.88
CA ASP A 360 9.04 -27.27 5.67
C ASP A 360 9.52 -26.40 4.48
N ALA A 361 9.68 -27.01 3.31
CA ALA A 361 10.12 -26.30 2.10
C ALA A 361 9.19 -25.15 1.68
N VAL A 362 7.89 -25.23 2.03
CA VAL A 362 6.92 -24.15 1.75
C VAL A 362 7.16 -22.98 2.70
N CYS A 363 7.34 -23.27 4.00
CA CYS A 363 7.75 -22.28 4.99
C CYS A 363 9.05 -21.58 4.59
N GLU A 364 10.10 -22.33 4.25
CA GLU A 364 11.39 -21.76 3.84
C GLU A 364 11.25 -20.87 2.61
N HIS A 365 10.56 -21.35 1.57
CA HIS A 365 10.36 -20.58 0.35
C HIS A 365 9.59 -19.27 0.61
N GLN A 366 8.56 -19.32 1.45
CA GLN A 366 7.79 -18.14 1.83
C GLN A 366 8.65 -17.13 2.59
N LEU A 367 9.46 -17.59 3.55
CA LEU A 367 10.39 -16.72 4.28
C LEU A 367 11.43 -16.09 3.36
N MET A 368 11.89 -16.82 2.34
CA MET A 368 12.80 -16.30 1.32
C MET A 368 12.13 -15.32 0.34
N SER A 369 10.82 -15.39 0.18
CA SER A 369 10.06 -14.47 -0.69
C SER A 369 9.44 -13.31 0.07
N LEU A 370 9.55 -13.31 1.40
CA LEU A 370 8.99 -12.30 2.28
C LEU A 370 9.64 -10.93 2.03
N VAL A 371 8.81 -9.91 1.89
CA VAL A 371 9.22 -8.52 1.68
C VAL A 371 8.87 -7.68 2.90
N SER A 372 7.70 -7.91 3.48
CA SER A 372 7.24 -7.22 4.68
C SER A 372 6.36 -8.10 5.56
N ALA A 373 6.22 -7.72 6.83
CA ALA A 373 5.22 -8.29 7.71
C ALA A 373 4.60 -7.24 8.63
N HIS A 374 3.31 -7.36 8.88
CA HIS A 374 2.58 -6.51 9.81
C HIS A 374 2.60 -7.10 11.22
N ILE A 375 3.16 -6.41 12.22
CA ILE A 375 3.18 -6.93 13.60
C ILE A 375 1.88 -6.61 14.38
N LYS A 376 0.95 -5.86 13.78
CA LYS A 376 -0.42 -5.58 14.29
C LYS A 376 -0.44 -5.03 15.72
N SER A 377 0.38 -4.01 15.95
CA SER A 377 0.63 -3.43 17.26
C SER A 377 -0.60 -2.88 17.97
N ARG A 378 -1.63 -2.44 17.24
CA ARG A 378 -2.91 -2.00 17.82
C ARG A 378 -3.60 -3.06 18.68
N ASN A 379 -3.27 -4.34 18.49
CA ASN A 379 -3.88 -5.48 19.18
C ASN A 379 -3.03 -6.04 20.33
N VAL A 380 -1.86 -5.47 20.61
CA VAL A 380 -0.96 -5.92 21.69
C VAL A 380 -0.34 -4.70 22.38
N SER A 381 0.00 -4.79 23.67
CA SER A 381 0.66 -3.66 24.33
C SER A 381 1.99 -3.32 23.64
N SER A 382 2.39 -2.04 23.61
CA SER A 382 3.68 -1.61 23.01
C SER A 382 4.89 -2.37 23.56
N LYS A 383 4.86 -2.76 24.84
CA LYS A 383 5.88 -3.60 25.48
C LYS A 383 5.96 -5.00 24.88
N THR A 384 4.81 -5.57 24.52
CA THR A 384 4.74 -6.86 23.84
C THR A 384 5.24 -6.72 22.40
N CYS A 385 4.86 -5.67 21.68
CA CYS A 385 5.42 -5.38 20.35
C CYS A 385 6.94 -5.24 20.37
N LEU A 386 7.46 -4.49 21.34
CA LEU A 386 8.89 -4.29 21.53
C LEU A 386 9.60 -5.63 21.75
N MET A 387 9.05 -6.49 22.61
CA MET A 387 9.59 -7.82 22.86
C MET A 387 9.56 -8.69 21.58
N VAL A 388 8.44 -8.65 20.85
CA VAL A 388 8.27 -9.37 19.60
C VAL A 388 9.27 -8.91 18.54
N ALA A 389 9.41 -7.60 18.31
CA ALA A 389 10.34 -7.05 17.32
C ALA A 389 11.81 -7.37 17.64
N VAL A 390 12.18 -7.37 18.92
CA VAL A 390 13.54 -7.71 19.38
C VAL A 390 13.80 -9.21 19.26
N ILE A 391 12.88 -10.06 19.70
CA ILE A 391 13.00 -11.52 19.59
C ILE A 391 13.10 -11.92 18.12
N LEU A 392 12.23 -11.37 17.26
CA LEU A 392 12.25 -11.68 15.83
C LEU A 392 13.59 -11.39 15.18
N LYS A 393 14.23 -10.26 15.52
CA LYS A 393 15.52 -9.94 14.92
C LYS A 393 16.56 -10.96 15.35
N GLN A 394 16.59 -11.30 16.63
CA GLN A 394 17.55 -12.27 17.16
C GLN A 394 17.35 -13.66 16.54
N VAL A 395 16.10 -14.10 16.43
CA VAL A 395 15.64 -15.32 15.78
C VAL A 395 16.05 -15.34 14.30
N PHE A 396 15.73 -14.29 13.54
CA PHE A 396 16.05 -14.19 12.13
C PHE A 396 17.57 -14.25 11.88
N MET A 397 18.35 -13.49 12.64
CA MET A 397 19.82 -13.49 12.55
C MET A 397 20.44 -14.84 12.93
N GLN A 398 19.81 -15.59 13.84
CA GLN A 398 20.29 -16.90 14.29
C GLN A 398 19.92 -18.05 13.35
N SER A 399 18.81 -17.93 12.63
CA SER A 399 18.23 -19.00 11.80
C SER A 399 19.12 -19.50 10.66
N GLY A 400 20.22 -18.82 10.33
CA GLY A 400 21.04 -19.19 9.19
C GLY A 400 20.35 -19.01 7.83
N ALA A 401 19.10 -18.52 7.79
CA ALA A 401 18.45 -18.07 6.55
C ALA A 401 19.28 -16.99 5.84
N HIS A 402 20.03 -16.20 6.62
CA HIS A 402 21.04 -15.26 6.10
C HIS A 402 22.27 -15.97 5.51
N LYS A 403 22.66 -17.16 6.01
CA LYS A 403 23.89 -17.88 5.59
C LYS A 403 23.73 -18.62 4.27
N SER A 404 22.52 -19.03 3.88
CA SER A 404 22.29 -19.64 2.56
C SER A 404 22.11 -18.60 1.45
N ALA A 405 21.76 -17.36 1.78
CA ALA A 405 21.51 -16.27 0.84
C ALA A 405 22.74 -15.38 0.59
N VAL A 406 23.60 -15.22 1.61
CA VAL A 406 24.84 -14.45 1.53
C VAL A 406 25.99 -15.43 1.68
N GLY A 407 26.56 -15.85 0.55
CA GLY A 407 27.83 -16.59 0.58
C GLY A 407 28.84 -15.80 1.41
N ASP A 408 29.41 -16.47 2.42
CA ASP A 408 30.31 -15.94 3.46
C ASP A 408 30.98 -14.61 3.10
N THR A 409 30.32 -13.49 3.42
CA THR A 409 30.96 -12.18 3.51
C THR A 409 30.61 -11.62 4.87
N ASP A 410 31.59 -11.61 5.77
CA ASP A 410 31.52 -11.00 7.10
C ASP A 410 31.15 -9.51 6.99
N PHE A 411 30.03 -9.12 7.60
CA PHE A 411 29.55 -7.74 7.77
C PHE A 411 29.24 -7.43 9.24
#